data_AF-A0A8S1TC77-F1
#
_entry.id   AF-A0A8S1TC77-F1
#
_cell.length_a   1.000
_cell.length_b   1.000
_cell.length_c   1.000
_cell.angle_alpha   90.00
_cell.angle_beta   90.00
_cell.angle_gamma   90.00
#
_symmetry.space_group_name_H-M   'P 1'
#
loop_
_entity.id
_entity.type
_entity.pdbx_description
1 polymer ?
#
loop_
_entity_poly.entity_id
_entity_poly.type
_entity_poly.pdbx_seq_one_letter_code
_entity_poly.pdbx_strand_id
1 'polypeptide(L)'
;MGSVCSAQKNQSKSRSQNEELKNNNQPYLEASSLIGQSLPMENKQDAALDQYVQDLLQLFKRFCMFLDLVGNLDQLPQHTREKINNCIIVKQNISIIIQNNIKRVMREQQIIKRIDESDYYLIYNDRKFASAFNQMMQKLSNIIINELKPDEDFQSAFPILAVSFEEEAQKINSIVEKIKNIQIIAMRKGSSQHSLSINQVQSKRKSSQQ
;
A
#
# COMPACT_ATOMS: atom_id res chain seq x y z
N MET A 1 -43.81 58.56 23.15
CA MET A 1 -44.69 57.55 23.80
C MET A 1 -44.01 56.21 23.53
N GLY A 2 -43.53 55.41 24.49
CA GLY A 2 -44.06 55.11 25.83
C GLY A 2 -45.00 53.89 25.74
N SER A 3 -44.86 52.79 26.48
CA SER A 3 -43.87 52.44 27.53
C SER A 3 -43.66 50.92 27.66
N VAL A 4 -42.66 50.55 28.47
CA VAL A 4 -42.13 49.21 28.80
C VAL A 4 -43.08 48.38 29.69
N CYS A 5 -42.92 47.04 29.75
CA CYS A 5 -42.95 46.34 31.05
C CYS A 5 -42.13 45.02 31.10
N SER A 6 -41.72 44.61 32.30
CA SER A 6 -40.69 43.61 32.62
C SER A 6 -41.11 42.70 33.80
N ALA A 7 -40.43 41.61 34.22
CA ALA A 7 -39.09 41.10 33.88
C ALA A 7 -39.11 39.55 33.65
N GLN A 8 -38.46 38.61 34.36
CA GLN A 8 -37.60 38.58 35.56
C GLN A 8 -36.64 37.36 35.53
N LYS A 9 -35.43 37.51 36.09
CA LYS A 9 -34.42 36.44 36.23
C LYS A 9 -34.79 35.46 37.36
N ASN A 10 -34.21 34.26 37.34
CA ASN A 10 -33.45 33.78 38.51
C ASN A 10 -32.39 32.72 38.16
N GLN A 11 -31.24 32.81 38.83
CA GLN A 11 -30.13 31.85 38.82
C GLN A 11 -30.00 31.18 40.20
N SER A 12 -29.16 30.13 40.28
CA SER A 12 -28.67 29.44 41.50
C SER A 12 -29.69 28.50 42.17
N LYS A 13 -29.34 27.27 42.56
CA LYS A 13 -28.21 26.89 43.44
C LYS A 13 -27.61 25.50 43.14
N SER A 14 -26.52 25.21 43.85
CA SER A 14 -25.62 24.08 43.69
C SER A 14 -25.71 23.03 44.82
N ARG A 15 -25.02 21.90 44.59
CA ARG A 15 -24.45 20.92 45.56
C ARG A 15 -25.30 19.76 46.13
N SER A 16 -24.82 18.56 45.78
CA SER A 16 -24.38 17.46 46.68
C SER A 16 -25.34 16.35 47.14
N GLN A 17 -24.92 15.12 46.78
CA GLN A 17 -24.80 13.89 47.59
C GLN A 17 -26.02 13.32 48.35
N ASN A 18 -26.48 12.13 47.92
CA ASN A 18 -26.35 10.83 48.64
C ASN A 18 -27.01 9.69 47.79
N GLU A 19 -26.40 8.50 47.67
CA GLU A 19 -26.71 7.26 48.42
C GLU A 19 -28.20 6.83 48.37
N GLU A 20 -28.61 5.58 48.13
CA GLU A 20 -27.95 4.34 47.68
C GLU A 20 -29.05 3.27 47.34
N LEU A 21 -28.66 2.06 46.93
CA LEU A 21 -29.39 0.78 47.17
C LEU A 21 -30.84 0.57 46.66
N LYS A 22 -30.98 -0.20 45.55
CA LYS A 22 -31.49 -1.61 45.52
C LYS A 22 -31.74 -2.07 44.07
N ASN A 23 -30.98 -3.05 43.59
CA ASN A 23 -31.16 -4.51 43.78
C ASN A 23 -32.18 -5.11 42.81
N ASN A 24 -31.70 -5.76 41.76
CA ASN A 24 -32.49 -6.73 41.00
C ASN A 24 -31.56 -7.84 40.48
N ASN A 25 -31.65 -9.01 41.10
CA ASN A 25 -30.92 -10.20 40.69
C ASN A 25 -31.51 -10.76 39.39
N GLN A 26 -30.67 -11.00 38.38
CA GLN A 26 -30.97 -11.96 37.32
C GLN A 26 -29.88 -13.02 37.26
N PRO A 27 -30.24 -14.29 36.99
CA PRO A 27 -29.35 -15.43 37.19
C PRO A 27 -28.25 -15.50 36.12
N TYR A 28 -27.08 -15.99 36.54
CA TYR A 28 -26.02 -16.40 35.64
C TYR A 28 -26.53 -17.45 34.65
N LEU A 29 -26.47 -17.15 33.35
CA LEU A 29 -26.28 -18.18 32.34
C LEU A 29 -24.77 -18.42 32.24
N GLU A 30 -24.34 -19.64 32.59
CA GLU A 30 -22.94 -20.02 32.56
C GLU A 30 -22.37 -19.87 31.14
N ALA A 31 -21.23 -19.18 31.04
CA ALA A 31 -20.48 -19.06 29.80
C ALA A 31 -19.89 -20.43 29.42
N SER A 32 -20.67 -21.23 28.70
CA SER A 32 -20.19 -22.44 28.03
C SER A 32 -19.02 -22.04 27.12
N SER A 33 -17.82 -22.44 27.50
CA SER A 33 -16.57 -22.05 26.86
C SER A 33 -16.46 -22.66 25.46
N LEU A 34 -16.92 -21.90 24.46
CA LEU A 34 -16.69 -22.20 23.04
C LEU A 34 -15.20 -22.01 22.71
N ILE A 35 -14.46 -23.08 22.96
CA ILE A 35 -13.09 -23.30 22.54
C ILE A 35 -13.00 -23.19 21.01
N GLY A 36 -12.05 -22.39 20.52
CA GLY A 36 -11.49 -22.61 19.19
C GLY A 36 -12.19 -21.94 18.00
N GLN A 37 -12.32 -20.61 18.03
CA GLN A 37 -12.15 -19.83 16.79
C GLN A 37 -10.92 -18.93 16.91
N SER A 38 -9.80 -19.42 16.39
CA SER A 38 -8.63 -18.57 16.16
C SER A 38 -9.01 -17.51 15.13
N LEU A 39 -8.99 -16.23 15.53
CA LEU A 39 -8.93 -15.12 14.58
C LEU A 39 -7.82 -15.42 13.55
N PRO A 40 -8.06 -15.20 12.25
CA PRO A 40 -7.02 -15.41 11.26
C PRO A 40 -5.87 -14.46 11.60
N MET A 41 -4.70 -15.01 11.93
CA MET A 41 -3.51 -14.18 12.07
C MET A 41 -3.17 -13.61 10.70
N GLU A 42 -3.54 -12.35 10.47
CA GLU A 42 -2.94 -11.55 9.41
C GLU A 42 -1.43 -11.64 9.54
N ASN A 43 -0.82 -12.20 8.49
CA ASN A 43 0.61 -12.39 8.48
C ASN A 43 1.24 -10.99 8.45
N LYS A 44 2.04 -10.63 9.47
CA LYS A 44 2.66 -9.28 9.55
C LYS A 44 3.46 -8.89 8.29
N GLN A 45 3.83 -9.88 7.47
CA GLN A 45 4.53 -9.69 6.19
C GLN A 45 3.59 -9.30 5.04
N ASP A 46 2.31 -9.72 5.08
CA ASP A 46 1.31 -9.34 4.09
C ASP A 46 0.84 -7.90 4.33
N ALA A 47 0.50 -7.54 5.57
CA ALA A 47 0.20 -6.14 5.93
C ALA A 47 1.36 -5.16 5.61
N ALA A 48 2.62 -5.62 5.73
CA ALA A 48 3.78 -4.82 5.33
C ALA A 48 3.94 -4.71 3.80
N LEU A 49 3.59 -5.75 3.05
CA LEU A 49 3.57 -5.71 1.58
C LEU A 49 2.52 -4.73 1.07
N ASP A 50 1.31 -4.79 1.63
CA ASP A 50 0.19 -3.92 1.27
C ASP A 50 0.54 -2.43 1.45
N GLN A 51 1.23 -2.08 2.54
CA GLN A 51 1.72 -0.72 2.76
C GLN A 51 2.77 -0.31 1.72
N TYR A 52 3.73 -1.17 1.39
CA TYR A 52 4.76 -0.84 0.40
C TYR A 52 4.21 -0.73 -1.03
N VAL A 53 3.17 -1.50 -1.36
CA VAL A 53 2.44 -1.35 -2.63
C VAL A 53 1.68 -0.02 -2.67
N GLN A 54 1.04 0.40 -1.58
CA GLN A 54 0.43 1.72 -1.44
C GLN A 54 1.45 2.86 -1.60
N ASP A 55 2.59 2.77 -0.92
CA ASP A 55 3.66 3.77 -0.99
C ASP A 55 4.17 3.92 -2.44
N LEU A 56 4.41 2.80 -3.14
CA LEU A 56 4.80 2.82 -4.56
C LEU A 56 3.72 3.40 -5.48
N LEU A 57 2.43 3.13 -5.24
CA LEU A 57 1.34 3.74 -6.00
C LEU A 57 1.28 5.26 -5.80
N GLN A 58 1.53 5.75 -4.58
CA GLN A 58 1.62 7.19 -4.30
C GLN A 58 2.83 7.84 -4.99
N LEU A 59 4.00 7.18 -4.96
CA LEU A 59 5.20 7.61 -5.70
C LEU A 59 4.95 7.65 -7.20
N PHE A 60 4.29 6.63 -7.76
CA PHE A 60 3.91 6.59 -9.17
C PHE A 60 2.97 7.74 -9.55
N LYS A 61 2.00 8.07 -8.68
CA LYS A 61 1.11 9.22 -8.88
C LYS A 61 1.88 10.55 -8.89
N ARG A 62 2.82 10.76 -7.95
CA ARG A 62 3.69 11.95 -7.93
C ARG A 62 4.54 12.05 -9.19
N PHE A 63 5.14 10.95 -9.62
CA PHE A 63 5.89 10.86 -10.87
C PHE A 63 5.03 11.20 -12.11
N CYS A 64 3.77 10.75 -12.16
CA CYS A 64 2.86 11.12 -13.24
C CYS A 64 2.65 12.63 -13.33
N MET A 65 2.38 13.28 -12.19
CA MET A 65 2.23 14.74 -12.11
C MET A 65 3.50 15.47 -12.56
N PHE A 66 4.69 14.97 -12.20
CA PHE A 66 5.95 15.58 -12.62
C PHE A 66 6.16 15.49 -14.14
N LEU A 67 5.86 14.35 -14.77
CA LEU A 67 5.93 14.23 -16.22
C LEU A 67 4.94 15.15 -16.94
N ASP A 68 3.74 15.33 -16.37
CA ASP A 68 2.73 16.23 -16.94
C ASP A 68 3.15 17.71 -16.81
N LEU A 69 4.01 18.05 -15.84
CA LEU A 69 4.63 19.38 -15.69
C LEU A 69 5.82 19.66 -16.63
N VAL A 70 6.43 18.63 -17.24
CA VAL A 70 7.51 18.83 -18.24
C VAL A 70 6.96 19.53 -19.51
N GLY A 71 5.67 19.33 -19.81
CA GLY A 71 4.97 20.12 -20.84
C GLY A 71 5.46 19.84 -22.26
N ASN A 72 5.70 20.89 -23.04
CA ASN A 72 6.14 20.75 -24.43
C ASN A 72 7.64 20.45 -24.51
N LEU A 73 7.99 19.34 -25.17
CA LEU A 73 9.36 18.87 -25.35
C LEU A 73 10.06 19.47 -26.59
N ASP A 74 9.35 20.13 -27.50
CA ASP A 74 9.88 20.57 -28.82
C ASP A 74 11.16 21.41 -28.72
N GLN A 75 11.30 22.20 -27.65
CA GLN A 75 12.43 23.11 -27.42
C GLN A 75 13.69 22.39 -26.87
N LEU A 76 13.56 21.13 -26.42
CA LEU A 76 14.65 20.36 -25.84
C LEU A 76 15.46 19.65 -26.94
N PRO A 77 16.77 19.42 -26.74
CA PRO A 77 17.59 18.59 -27.63
C PRO A 77 17.02 17.17 -27.79
N GLN A 78 17.23 16.57 -28.96
CA GLN A 78 16.65 15.26 -29.29
C GLN A 78 16.95 14.17 -28.27
N HIS A 79 18.20 14.10 -27.77
CA HIS A 79 18.61 13.09 -26.80
C HIS A 79 17.86 13.22 -25.45
N THR A 80 17.64 14.45 -24.98
CA THR A 80 16.81 14.74 -23.80
C THR A 80 15.36 14.32 -24.02
N ARG A 81 14.78 14.63 -25.20
CA ARG A 81 13.41 14.19 -25.56
C ARG A 81 13.28 12.68 -25.56
N GLU A 82 14.26 11.95 -26.08
CA GLU A 82 14.28 10.48 -26.10
C GLU A 82 14.29 9.88 -24.68
N LYS A 83 15.09 10.44 -23.76
CA LYS A 83 15.10 10.05 -22.33
C LYS A 83 13.76 10.31 -21.64
N ILE A 84 13.13 11.46 -21.90
CA ILE A 84 11.79 11.77 -21.36
C ILE A 84 10.73 10.83 -21.97
N ASN A 85 10.85 10.49 -23.25
CA ASN A 85 9.98 9.50 -23.89
C ASN A 85 10.13 8.10 -23.29
N ASN A 86 11.34 7.68 -22.91
CA ASN A 86 11.57 6.42 -22.16
C ASN A 86 10.79 6.42 -20.83
N CYS A 87 10.82 7.52 -20.09
CA CYS A 87 10.01 7.73 -18.89
C CYS A 87 8.50 7.64 -19.15
N ILE A 88 8.01 8.26 -20.24
CA ILE A 88 6.59 8.22 -20.64
C ILE A 88 6.15 6.80 -21.03
N ILE A 89 6.99 6.04 -21.75
CA ILE A 89 6.70 4.65 -22.10
C ILE A 89 6.59 3.78 -20.85
N VAL A 90 7.48 3.97 -19.86
CA VAL A 90 7.40 3.23 -18.59
C VAL A 90 6.17 3.67 -17.77
N LYS A 91 5.81 4.97 -17.74
CA LYS A 91 4.55 5.47 -17.16
C LYS A 91 3.34 4.72 -17.74
N GLN A 92 3.23 4.67 -19.06
CA GLN A 92 2.10 4.01 -19.74
C GLN A 92 2.03 2.51 -19.40
N ASN A 93 3.15 1.80 -19.42
CA ASN A 93 3.20 0.37 -19.08
C ASN A 93 2.77 0.11 -17.62
N ILE A 94 3.18 0.95 -16.67
CA ILE A 94 2.74 0.86 -15.27
C ILE A 94 1.22 1.08 -15.18
N SER A 95 0.69 2.13 -15.81
CA SER A 95 -0.76 2.41 -15.82
C SER A 95 -1.57 1.24 -16.41
N ILE A 96 -1.08 0.58 -17.47
CA ILE A 96 -1.71 -0.59 -18.07
C ILE A 96 -1.75 -1.76 -17.07
N ILE A 97 -0.65 -2.03 -16.35
CA ILE A 97 -0.58 -3.12 -15.37
C ILE A 97 -1.54 -2.86 -14.20
N ILE A 98 -1.60 -1.63 -13.67
CA ILE A 98 -2.55 -1.24 -12.61
C ILE A 98 -3.99 -1.46 -13.10
N GLN A 99 -4.36 -0.87 -14.24
CA GLN A 99 -5.72 -0.99 -14.78
C GLN A 99 -6.12 -2.45 -15.06
N ASN A 100 -5.22 -3.26 -15.60
CA ASN A 100 -5.53 -4.65 -15.95
C ASN A 100 -5.76 -5.52 -14.71
N ASN A 101 -5.01 -5.31 -13.62
CA ASN A 101 -5.24 -6.05 -12.38
C ASN A 101 -6.53 -5.61 -11.68
N ILE A 102 -6.83 -4.30 -11.64
CA ILE A 102 -8.12 -3.80 -11.13
C ILE A 102 -9.29 -4.35 -11.96
N LYS A 103 -9.24 -4.26 -13.30
CA LYS A 103 -10.24 -4.88 -14.22
C LYS A 103 -10.40 -6.38 -13.98
N ARG A 104 -9.34 -7.10 -13.58
CA ARG A 104 -9.40 -8.52 -13.26
C ARG A 104 -10.25 -8.74 -12.00
N VAL A 105 -9.89 -8.09 -10.89
CA VAL A 105 -10.58 -8.21 -9.60
C VAL A 105 -12.03 -7.73 -9.68
N MET A 106 -12.30 -6.61 -10.37
CA MET A 106 -13.67 -6.11 -10.56
C MET A 106 -14.56 -7.11 -11.33
N ARG A 107 -14.04 -7.79 -12.35
CA ARG A 107 -14.79 -8.86 -13.06
C ARG A 107 -15.01 -10.08 -12.20
N GLU A 108 -14.02 -10.49 -11.40
CA GLU A 108 -14.15 -11.57 -10.42
C GLU A 108 -15.24 -11.24 -9.38
N GLN A 109 -15.37 -9.97 -8.99
CA GLN A 109 -16.38 -9.46 -8.04
C GLN A 109 -17.69 -8.98 -8.69
N GLN A 110 -17.88 -9.14 -10.01
CA GLN A 110 -19.06 -8.66 -10.77
C GLN A 110 -19.34 -7.14 -10.67
N ILE A 111 -18.31 -6.32 -10.43
CA ILE A 111 -18.40 -4.86 -10.35
C ILE A 111 -18.33 -4.25 -11.76
N ILE A 112 -19.40 -3.57 -12.18
CA ILE A 112 -19.50 -2.92 -13.50
C ILE A 112 -19.47 -1.39 -13.33
N LYS A 113 -18.26 -0.82 -13.28
CA LYS A 113 -18.03 0.64 -13.39
C LYS A 113 -16.72 0.94 -14.14
N ARG A 114 -16.44 2.22 -14.41
CA ARG A 114 -15.09 2.66 -14.84
C ARG A 114 -14.13 2.60 -13.65
N ILE A 115 -12.87 2.27 -13.90
CA ILE A 115 -11.82 2.35 -12.88
C ILE A 115 -11.58 3.82 -12.52
N ASP A 116 -11.51 4.08 -11.23
CA ASP A 116 -11.01 5.32 -10.65
C ASP A 116 -9.84 5.04 -9.66
N GLU A 117 -9.22 6.09 -9.11
CA GLU A 117 -8.14 5.92 -8.13
C GLU A 117 -8.62 5.28 -6.82
N SER A 118 -9.92 5.41 -6.48
CA SER A 118 -10.47 4.80 -5.27
C SER A 118 -10.58 3.28 -5.38
N ASP A 119 -10.42 2.69 -6.57
CA ASP A 119 -10.35 1.25 -6.78
C ASP A 119 -8.97 0.63 -6.52
N TYR A 120 -7.92 1.44 -6.26
CA TYR A 120 -6.55 0.93 -6.15
C TYR A 120 -6.36 -0.04 -4.98
N TYR A 121 -7.21 0.01 -3.93
CA TYR A 121 -7.17 -0.95 -2.82
C TYR A 121 -7.41 -2.40 -3.25
N LEU A 122 -8.10 -2.63 -4.37
CA LEU A 122 -8.40 -3.96 -4.89
C LEU A 122 -7.16 -4.78 -5.28
N ILE A 123 -5.97 -4.15 -5.37
CA ILE A 123 -4.73 -4.79 -5.80
C ILE A 123 -3.58 -4.69 -4.79
N TYR A 124 -3.78 -4.10 -3.60
CA TYR A 124 -2.69 -3.92 -2.62
C TYR A 124 -2.04 -5.24 -2.17
N ASN A 125 -2.86 -6.28 -1.96
CA ASN A 125 -2.43 -7.60 -1.50
C ASN A 125 -2.15 -8.63 -2.62
N ASP A 126 -2.31 -8.25 -3.90
CA ASP A 126 -2.00 -9.14 -5.02
C ASP A 126 -0.47 -9.25 -5.19
N ARG A 127 0.10 -10.34 -4.67
CA ARG A 127 1.53 -10.64 -4.75
C ARG A 127 2.08 -10.72 -6.19
N LYS A 128 1.26 -11.10 -7.19
CA LYS A 128 1.67 -11.13 -8.61
C LYS A 128 1.74 -9.71 -9.17
N PHE A 129 0.72 -8.89 -8.88
CA PHE A 129 0.75 -7.46 -9.20
C PHE A 129 1.94 -6.78 -8.53
N ALA A 130 2.12 -6.96 -7.22
CA ALA A 130 3.21 -6.36 -6.46
C ALA A 130 4.59 -6.71 -7.05
N SER A 131 4.81 -7.97 -7.48
CA SER A 131 6.07 -8.36 -8.12
C SER A 131 6.31 -7.64 -9.47
N ALA A 132 5.31 -7.61 -10.36
CA ALA A 132 5.42 -6.95 -11.65
C ALA A 132 5.54 -5.42 -11.52
N PHE A 133 4.75 -4.83 -10.63
CA PHE A 133 4.77 -3.40 -10.32
C PHE A 133 6.13 -2.98 -9.74
N ASN A 134 6.70 -3.77 -8.83
CA ASN A 134 8.03 -3.53 -8.26
C ASN A 134 9.13 -3.45 -9.33
N GLN A 135 9.12 -4.38 -10.29
CA GLN A 135 10.08 -4.40 -11.41
C GLN A 135 9.94 -3.16 -12.30
N MET A 136 8.70 -2.74 -12.59
CA MET A 136 8.43 -1.58 -13.42
C MET A 136 8.79 -0.26 -12.74
N MET A 137 8.51 -0.14 -11.43
CA MET A 137 8.94 1.00 -10.62
C MET A 137 10.48 1.06 -10.51
N GLN A 138 11.16 -0.08 -10.38
CA GLN A 138 12.63 -0.13 -10.42
C GLN A 138 13.20 0.27 -11.79
N LYS A 139 12.55 -0.13 -12.89
CA LYS A 139 12.94 0.33 -14.24
C LYS A 139 12.80 1.85 -14.34
N LEU A 140 11.73 2.41 -13.78
CA LEU A 140 11.46 3.84 -13.78
C LEU A 140 12.52 4.64 -13.00
N SER A 141 12.82 4.24 -11.76
CA SER A 141 13.87 4.89 -10.96
C SER A 141 15.25 4.80 -11.60
N ASN A 142 15.55 3.69 -12.27
CA ASN A 142 16.81 3.51 -13.01
C ASN A 142 16.95 4.47 -14.20
N ILE A 143 15.89 4.71 -14.98
CA ILE A 143 15.92 5.70 -16.09
C ILE A 143 16.16 7.10 -15.51
N ILE A 144 15.43 7.45 -14.43
CA ILE A 144 15.59 8.76 -13.78
C ILE A 144 17.03 8.97 -13.31
N ILE A 145 17.60 8.02 -12.56
CA ILE A 145 18.91 8.18 -11.91
C ILE A 145 20.07 8.09 -12.91
N ASN A 146 19.98 7.23 -13.92
CA ASN A 146 21.11 6.91 -14.80
C ASN A 146 21.04 7.59 -16.17
N GLU A 147 19.86 7.98 -16.65
CA GLU A 147 19.69 8.61 -17.98
C GLU A 147 19.32 10.10 -17.85
N LEU A 148 18.28 10.40 -17.04
CA LEU A 148 17.67 11.73 -16.97
C LEU A 148 18.40 12.69 -16.00
N LYS A 149 18.81 12.20 -14.82
CA LYS A 149 19.60 12.99 -13.85
C LYS A 149 20.92 13.52 -14.44
N PRO A 150 21.75 12.74 -15.14
CA PRO A 150 23.00 13.25 -15.73
C PRO A 150 22.80 14.04 -17.04
N ASP A 151 21.55 14.33 -17.45
CA ASP A 151 21.26 15.11 -18.65
C ASP A 151 21.33 16.62 -18.33
N GLU A 152 22.40 17.29 -18.73
CA GLU A 152 22.62 18.71 -18.41
C GLU A 152 21.53 19.62 -18.99
N ASP A 153 21.04 19.31 -20.20
CA ASP A 153 19.95 20.05 -20.85
C ASP A 153 18.63 19.90 -20.07
N PHE A 154 18.29 18.70 -19.59
CA PHE A 154 17.15 18.50 -18.69
C PHE A 154 17.29 19.26 -17.36
N GLN A 155 18.48 19.19 -16.74
CA GLN A 155 18.78 19.89 -15.48
C GLN A 155 18.67 21.42 -15.65
N SER A 156 19.11 21.95 -16.80
CA SER A 156 19.03 23.36 -17.14
C SER A 156 17.59 23.82 -17.42
N ALA A 157 16.84 23.03 -18.20
CA ALA A 157 15.45 23.35 -18.56
C ALA A 157 14.46 23.19 -17.40
N PHE A 158 14.66 22.21 -16.50
CA PHE A 158 13.72 21.89 -15.43
C PHE A 158 14.38 21.63 -14.07
N PRO A 159 15.19 22.56 -13.52
CA PRO A 159 16.00 22.31 -12.32
C PRO A 159 15.20 21.83 -11.10
N ILE A 160 14.00 22.41 -10.87
CA ILE A 160 13.13 22.01 -9.75
C ILE A 160 12.55 20.61 -9.97
N LEU A 161 12.10 20.28 -11.20
CA LEU A 161 11.58 18.95 -11.50
C LEU A 161 12.70 17.90 -11.44
N ALA A 162 13.92 18.24 -11.87
CA ALA A 162 15.04 17.30 -11.86
C ALA A 162 15.43 16.84 -10.45
N VAL A 163 15.49 17.77 -9.48
CA VAL A 163 15.63 17.43 -8.05
C VAL A 163 14.43 16.60 -7.58
N SER A 164 13.21 16.99 -7.95
CA SER A 164 11.98 16.28 -7.54
C SER A 164 11.94 14.84 -8.07
N PHE A 165 12.29 14.62 -9.34
CA PHE A 165 12.41 13.30 -9.96
C PHE A 165 13.46 12.45 -9.26
N GLU A 166 14.64 13.01 -8.96
CA GLU A 166 15.68 12.29 -8.21
C GLU A 166 15.17 11.83 -6.84
N GLU A 167 14.58 12.73 -6.05
CA GLU A 167 14.07 12.38 -4.72
C GLU A 167 13.05 11.24 -4.77
N GLU A 168 12.10 11.30 -5.71
CA GLU A 168 11.10 10.23 -5.87
C GLU A 168 11.75 8.92 -6.34
N ALA A 169 12.73 8.97 -7.24
CA ALA A 169 13.48 7.78 -7.68
C ALA A 169 14.26 7.11 -6.53
N GLN A 170 14.86 7.91 -5.63
CA GLN A 170 15.52 7.40 -4.42
C GLN A 170 14.50 6.74 -3.46
N LYS A 171 13.33 7.37 -3.25
CA LYS A 171 12.24 6.81 -2.43
C LYS A 171 11.72 5.48 -3.03
N ILE A 172 11.55 5.42 -4.35
CA ILE A 172 11.18 4.19 -5.08
C ILE A 172 12.21 3.09 -4.81
N ASN A 173 13.51 3.35 -5.01
CA ASN A 173 14.56 2.36 -4.76
C ASN A 173 14.54 1.82 -3.31
N SER A 174 14.29 2.68 -2.32
CA SER A 174 14.17 2.29 -0.91
C SER A 174 13.04 1.28 -0.68
N ILE A 175 11.88 1.46 -1.31
CA ILE A 175 10.73 0.56 -1.15
C ILE A 175 10.90 -0.70 -2.01
N VAL A 176 11.48 -0.58 -3.20
CA VAL A 176 11.76 -1.71 -4.11
C VAL A 176 12.58 -2.79 -3.43
N GLU A 177 13.63 -2.40 -2.69
CA GLU A 177 14.45 -3.35 -1.94
C GLU A 177 13.70 -3.93 -0.72
N LYS A 178 12.80 -3.18 -0.07
CA LYS A 178 11.94 -3.72 1.02
C LYS A 178 11.00 -4.81 0.51
N ILE A 179 10.33 -4.59 -0.62
CA ILE A 179 9.43 -5.59 -1.25
C ILE A 179 10.21 -6.84 -1.66
N LYS A 180 11.38 -6.65 -2.30
CA LYS A 180 12.29 -7.74 -2.69
C LYS A 180 12.77 -8.57 -1.49
N ASN A 181 13.08 -7.92 -0.36
CA ASN A 181 13.43 -8.60 0.88
C ASN A 181 12.27 -9.44 1.45
N ILE A 182 11.02 -8.94 1.42
CA ILE A 182 9.83 -9.73 1.80
C ILE A 182 9.70 -10.97 0.90
N GLN A 183 9.84 -10.80 -0.41
CA GLN A 183 9.75 -11.92 -1.38
C GLN A 183 10.83 -12.99 -1.10
N ILE A 184 12.08 -12.60 -0.84
CA ILE A 184 13.17 -13.53 -0.50
C ILE A 184 12.86 -14.30 0.80
N ILE A 185 12.33 -13.63 1.83
CA ILE A 185 11.97 -14.28 3.10
C ILE A 185 10.82 -15.29 2.89
N ALA A 186 9.82 -14.95 2.08
CA ALA A 186 8.72 -15.85 1.74
C ALA A 186 9.22 -17.12 1.02
N MET A 187 10.11 -16.99 0.05
CA MET A 187 10.72 -18.14 -0.65
C MET A 187 11.52 -19.05 0.30
N ARG A 188 12.28 -18.47 1.24
CA ARG A 188 13.04 -19.25 2.24
C ARG A 188 12.14 -20.04 3.17
N LYS A 189 11.03 -19.44 3.64
CA LYS A 189 10.03 -20.13 4.49
C LYS A 189 9.29 -21.25 3.76
N GLY A 190 8.96 -21.05 2.47
CA GLY A 190 8.36 -22.12 1.65
C GLY A 190 9.31 -23.30 1.45
N SER A 191 10.60 -23.02 1.24
CA SER A 191 11.63 -24.07 1.09
C SER A 191 11.91 -24.85 2.39
N SER A 192 11.80 -24.20 3.56
CA SER A 192 12.10 -24.85 4.85
C SER A 192 11.01 -25.79 5.36
N GLN A 193 9.77 -25.72 4.86
CA GLN A 193 8.75 -26.72 5.19
C GLN A 193 8.95 -28.04 4.42
N HIS A 194 9.55 -27.99 3.23
CA HIS A 194 9.71 -29.19 2.40
C HIS A 194 10.82 -30.13 2.89
N SER A 195 11.82 -29.61 3.62
CA SER A 195 12.96 -30.39 4.16
C SER A 195 12.66 -31.14 5.46
N LEU A 196 11.65 -30.73 6.24
CA LEU A 196 11.29 -31.39 7.51
C LEU A 196 10.47 -32.69 7.32
N SER A 197 9.82 -32.85 6.17
CA SER A 197 8.94 -34.00 5.89
C SER A 197 9.69 -35.29 5.49
N ILE A 198 10.95 -35.18 5.03
CA ILE A 198 11.69 -36.32 4.46
C ILE A 198 12.33 -37.19 5.56
N ASN A 199 12.77 -36.59 6.68
CA ASN A 199 13.50 -37.32 7.72
C ASN A 199 12.63 -38.14 8.69
N GLN A 200 11.31 -37.93 8.74
CA GLN A 200 10.43 -38.75 9.58
C GLN A 200 10.00 -40.09 8.93
N VAL A 201 10.06 -40.20 7.60
CA VAL A 201 9.62 -41.42 6.89
C VAL A 201 10.71 -42.52 6.91
N GLN A 202 11.99 -42.16 6.96
CA GLN A 202 13.09 -43.15 6.97
C GLN A 202 13.36 -43.79 8.35
N SER A 203 12.98 -43.15 9.46
CA SER A 203 13.29 -43.67 10.81
C SER A 203 12.45 -44.90 11.19
N LYS A 204 11.24 -45.07 10.63
CA LYS A 204 10.32 -46.19 10.96
C LYS A 204 10.55 -47.51 10.19
N ARG A 205 11.62 -47.63 9.38
CA ARG A 205 11.88 -48.84 8.56
C ARG A 205 13.07 -49.71 9.00
N LYS A 206 13.67 -49.47 10.18
CA LYS A 206 14.83 -50.26 10.66
C LYS A 206 14.63 -51.05 11.96
N SER A 207 13.42 -51.10 12.52
CA SER A 207 13.10 -51.85 13.76
C SER A 207 12.11 -53.00 13.51
N SER A 208 12.35 -53.81 12.47
CA SER A 208 11.48 -54.95 12.11
C SER A 208 12.22 -56.05 11.32
N GLN A 209 13.48 -56.37 11.68
CA GLN A 209 14.17 -57.58 11.22
C GLN A 209 15.45 -57.85 12.02
N GLN A 210 15.31 -58.60 13.12
CA GLN A 210 16.14 -59.75 13.54
C GLN A 210 15.64 -60.27 14.89
#